data_AF-A0A931PFJ7-F1
#
_entry.id   AF-A0A931PFJ7-F1
#
_cell.length_a   1.000
_cell.length_b   1.000
_cell.length_c   1.000
_cell.angle_alpha   90.00
_cell.angle_beta   90.00
_cell.angle_gamma   90.00
#
_symmetry.space_group_name_H-M   'P 1'
#
loop_
_entity.id
_entity.type
_entity.pdbx_description
1 polymer ?
#
loop_
_entity_poly.entity_id
_entity_poly.type
_entity_poly.pdbx_seq_one_letter_code
_entity_poly.pdbx_strand_id
1 'polypeptide(L)'
;MAHPRVAALVLAAGLVLSGCGSTGSTQPTAEQQVCSARADVQKAYDTLVTQVQALNFGDAKTTLSQLTSAVDGLVDAEKNLATEKRAAIEPQVTALKATLQGLSQATTAAELGAGLTTAKQQFTDVLSTVATTADCSTST
;
A
#
# COMPACT_ATOMS: atom_id res chain seq x y z
N MET A 1 -3.06 -52.30 30.62
CA MET A 1 -1.69 -52.56 30.15
C MET A 1 -1.26 -51.36 29.34
N ALA A 2 -0.32 -50.59 29.89
CA ALA A 2 0.17 -49.33 29.34
C ALA A 2 1.30 -49.63 28.32
N HIS A 3 1.24 -49.01 27.15
CA HIS A 3 2.36 -49.01 26.21
C HIS A 3 3.12 -47.68 26.32
N PRO A 4 4.46 -47.71 26.39
CA PRO A 4 5.27 -46.57 26.78
C PRO A 4 5.50 -45.61 25.61
N ARG A 5 5.63 -44.33 25.98
CA ARG A 5 6.10 -43.23 25.15
C ARG A 5 7.57 -43.46 24.79
N VAL A 6 7.88 -43.52 23.50
CA VAL A 6 9.24 -43.30 23.02
C VAL A 6 9.24 -42.00 22.24
N ALA A 7 9.82 -40.99 22.87
CA ALA A 7 10.13 -39.71 22.30
C ALA A 7 11.29 -39.87 21.31
N ALA A 8 11.07 -39.41 20.07
CA ALA A 8 12.12 -39.07 19.15
C ALA A 8 11.51 -38.17 18.07
N LEU A 9 11.99 -36.93 17.95
CA LEU A 9 12.68 -36.46 16.75
C LEU A 9 12.89 -34.93 16.77
N VAL A 10 14.17 -34.57 16.74
CA VAL A 10 14.80 -33.57 15.85
C VAL A 10 14.46 -32.08 16.09
N LEU A 11 15.36 -31.43 16.81
CA LEU A 11 15.79 -30.05 16.50
C LEU A 11 16.51 -30.05 15.15
N ALA A 12 16.07 -29.25 14.17
CA ALA A 12 16.94 -28.51 13.26
C ALA A 12 16.16 -27.57 12.34
N ALA A 13 16.76 -26.41 12.09
CA ALA A 13 16.34 -25.30 11.26
C ALA A 13 16.10 -25.63 9.76
N GLY A 14 15.33 -24.77 9.10
CA GLY A 14 15.19 -24.68 7.64
C GLY A 14 13.84 -24.04 7.28
N LEU A 15 13.72 -22.71 7.10
CA LEU A 15 13.96 -21.99 5.84
C LEU A 15 13.41 -22.71 4.60
N VAL A 16 12.46 -22.03 3.95
CA VAL A 16 11.95 -22.22 2.58
C VAL A 16 10.93 -23.33 2.37
N LEU A 17 9.63 -22.99 2.45
CA LEU A 17 8.65 -23.51 1.49
C LEU A 17 7.63 -22.42 1.12
N SER A 18 7.97 -21.70 0.06
CA SER A 18 7.00 -21.09 -0.86
C SER A 18 6.17 -22.20 -1.48
N GLY A 19 4.84 -22.03 -1.53
CA GLY A 19 4.00 -22.66 -2.55
C GLY A 19 2.94 -23.64 -2.05
N CYS A 20 1.70 -23.15 -2.11
CA CYS A 20 0.51 -23.86 -2.56
C CYS A 20 -0.08 -24.94 -1.64
N GLY A 21 -1.16 -24.57 -0.95
CA GLY A 21 -2.11 -25.52 -0.42
C GLY A 21 -3.02 -24.91 0.62
N SER A 22 -4.14 -24.33 0.19
CA SER A 22 -5.47 -24.50 0.82
C SER A 22 -6.49 -23.56 0.19
N THR A 23 -7.38 -24.14 -0.61
CA THR A 23 -8.73 -23.65 -0.87
C THR A 23 -9.47 -23.53 0.46
N GLY A 24 -9.42 -22.33 1.03
CA GLY A 24 -10.21 -21.84 2.14
C GLY A 24 -10.02 -20.34 2.10
N SER A 25 -11.11 -19.57 2.16
CA SER A 25 -11.12 -18.11 2.11
C SER A 25 -10.29 -17.55 3.27
N THR A 26 -8.97 -17.58 3.14
CA THR A 26 -8.04 -17.12 4.15
C THR A 26 -8.05 -15.61 4.02
N GLN A 27 -8.64 -14.97 5.02
CA GLN A 27 -8.69 -13.51 5.08
C GLN A 27 -7.25 -12.99 4.92
N PRO A 28 -7.00 -12.00 4.04
CA PRO A 28 -5.66 -11.51 3.83
C PRO A 28 -5.09 -10.97 5.14
N THR A 29 -3.81 -11.25 5.37
CA THR A 29 -3.03 -10.69 6.49
C THR A 29 -3.00 -9.16 6.44
N ALA A 30 -2.73 -8.49 7.57
CA ALA A 30 -2.66 -7.03 7.61
C ALA A 30 -1.60 -6.50 6.62
N GLU A 31 -0.46 -7.17 6.52
CA GLU A 31 0.59 -6.89 5.55
C GLU A 31 0.06 -6.99 4.12
N GLN A 32 -0.62 -8.08 3.77
CA GLN A 32 -1.22 -8.25 2.44
C GLN A 32 -2.26 -7.16 2.12
N GLN A 33 -3.08 -6.77 3.10
CA GLN A 33 -4.04 -5.67 2.92
C GLN A 33 -3.34 -4.35 2.63
N VAL A 34 -2.28 -4.03 3.37
CA VAL A 34 -1.47 -2.82 3.16
C VAL A 34 -0.76 -2.86 1.82
N CYS A 35 -0.22 -4.00 1.41
CA CYS A 35 0.45 -4.15 0.12
C CYS A 35 -0.52 -4.00 -1.06
N SER A 36 -1.74 -4.53 -0.95
CA SER A 36 -2.81 -4.32 -1.93
C SER A 36 -3.23 -2.85 -1.98
N ALA A 37 -3.49 -2.22 -0.83
CA ALA A 37 -3.84 -0.81 -0.78
C ALA A 37 -2.73 0.09 -1.36
N ARG A 38 -1.46 -0.22 -1.09
CA ARG A 38 -0.30 0.42 -1.72
C ARG A 38 -0.33 0.31 -3.24
N ALA A 39 -0.63 -0.88 -3.77
CA ALA A 39 -0.71 -1.09 -5.21
C ALA A 39 -1.87 -0.29 -5.84
N ASP A 40 -3.01 -0.20 -5.17
CA ASP A 40 -4.14 0.62 -5.61
C ASP A 40 -3.79 2.12 -5.62
N VAL A 41 -3.09 2.61 -4.59
CA VAL A 41 -2.56 3.99 -4.55
C VAL A 41 -1.62 4.24 -5.72
N GLN A 42 -0.67 3.34 -5.97
CA GLN A 42 0.27 3.47 -7.09
C GLN A 42 -0.47 3.52 -8.43
N LYS A 43 -1.40 2.59 -8.66
CA LYS A 43 -2.20 2.55 -9.90
C LYS A 43 -3.03 3.81 -10.10
N ALA A 44 -3.67 4.32 -9.05
CA ALA A 44 -4.45 5.55 -9.11
C ALA A 44 -3.56 6.78 -9.38
N TYR A 45 -2.35 6.81 -8.80
CA TYR A 45 -1.37 7.87 -9.07
C TYR A 45 -0.88 7.86 -10.51
N ASP A 46 -0.50 6.69 -11.04
CA ASP A 46 -0.05 6.55 -12.44
C ASP A 46 -1.15 6.94 -13.43
N THR A 47 -2.40 6.57 -13.12
CA THR A 47 -3.58 6.98 -13.89
C THR A 47 -3.76 8.50 -13.84
N LEU A 48 -3.61 9.12 -12.67
CA LEU A 48 -3.76 10.56 -12.50
C LEU A 48 -2.70 11.32 -13.32
N VAL A 49 -1.45 10.89 -13.25
CA VAL A 49 -0.35 11.45 -14.05
C VAL A 49 -0.67 11.36 -15.53
N THR A 50 -1.18 10.22 -16.00
CA THR A 50 -1.60 10.02 -17.39
C THR A 50 -2.70 11.00 -17.81
N GLN A 51 -3.74 11.18 -16.98
CA GLN A 51 -4.85 12.11 -17.28
C GLN A 51 -4.39 13.57 -17.33
N VAL A 52 -3.47 13.95 -16.43
CA VAL A 52 -2.88 15.29 -16.42
C VAL A 52 -2.01 15.54 -17.65
N GLN A 53 -1.20 14.56 -18.06
CA GLN A 53 -0.40 14.65 -19.30
C GLN A 53 -1.28 14.72 -20.55
N ALA A 54 -2.44 14.05 -20.55
CA ALA A 54 -3.43 14.13 -21.61
C ALA A 54 -4.25 15.44 -21.60
N LEU A 55 -3.98 16.36 -20.67
CA LEU A 55 -4.73 17.61 -20.45
C LEU A 55 -6.23 17.39 -20.19
N ASN A 56 -6.61 16.21 -19.71
CA ASN A 56 -7.98 15.86 -19.42
C ASN A 56 -8.32 16.19 -17.97
N PHE A 57 -8.61 17.46 -17.71
CA PHE A 57 -8.80 17.96 -16.35
C PHE A 57 -10.00 17.32 -15.62
N GLY A 58 -11.10 17.04 -16.34
CA GLY A 58 -12.28 16.41 -15.77
C GLY A 58 -11.99 15.00 -15.27
N ASP A 59 -11.31 14.19 -16.07
CA ASP A 59 -10.90 12.84 -15.66
C ASP A 59 -9.80 12.89 -14.62
N ALA A 60 -8.85 13.83 -14.71
CA ALA A 60 -7.84 14.02 -13.68
C ALA A 60 -8.45 14.36 -12.31
N LYS A 61 -9.52 15.16 -12.25
CA LYS A 61 -10.26 15.41 -10.99
C LYS A 61 -10.92 14.14 -10.45
N THR A 62 -11.55 13.37 -11.32
CA THR A 62 -12.16 12.08 -10.96
C THR A 62 -11.10 11.12 -10.40
N THR A 63 -9.96 10.98 -11.10
CA THR A 63 -8.86 10.11 -10.66
C THR A 63 -8.18 10.63 -9.40
N LEU A 64 -8.08 11.94 -9.19
CA LEU A 64 -7.58 12.51 -7.92
C LEU A 64 -8.49 12.14 -6.74
N SER A 65 -9.81 12.14 -6.93
CA SER A 65 -10.74 11.65 -5.92
C SER A 65 -10.54 10.15 -5.65
N GLN A 66 -10.37 9.34 -6.70
CA GLN A 66 -10.09 7.90 -6.56
C GLN A 66 -8.77 7.65 -5.83
N LEU A 67 -7.74 8.42 -6.13
CA LEU A 67 -6.44 8.37 -5.47
C LEU A 67 -6.56 8.74 -3.98
N THR A 68 -7.34 9.76 -3.67
CA THR A 68 -7.64 10.14 -2.27
C THR A 68 -8.32 8.99 -1.53
N SER A 69 -9.34 8.36 -2.15
CA SER A 69 -10.01 7.18 -1.58
C SER A 69 -9.08 5.97 -1.43
N ALA A 70 -8.14 5.76 -2.37
CA ALA A 70 -7.14 4.69 -2.25
C ALA A 70 -6.18 4.95 -1.09
N VAL A 71 -5.77 6.20 -0.87
CA VAL A 71 -4.95 6.60 0.29
C VAL A 71 -5.73 6.42 1.59
N ASP A 72 -7.03 6.72 1.62
CA ASP A 72 -7.89 6.41 2.78
C ASP A 72 -7.94 4.90 3.05
N GLY A 73 -8.03 4.08 2.00
CA GLY A 73 -7.93 2.62 2.12
C GLY A 73 -6.58 2.16 2.69
N LEU A 74 -5.48 2.83 2.34
CA LEU A 74 -4.16 2.57 2.91
C LEU A 74 -4.11 2.95 4.40
N VAL A 75 -4.67 4.09 4.79
CA VAL A 75 -4.81 4.52 6.20
C VAL A 75 -5.64 3.52 7.01
N ASP A 76 -6.67 2.93 6.41
CA ASP A 76 -7.47 1.91 7.08
C ASP A 76 -6.74 0.58 7.18
N ALA A 77 -5.98 0.19 6.16
CA ALA A 77 -5.19 -1.04 6.18
C ALA A 77 -4.03 -0.98 7.19
N GLU A 78 -3.33 0.15 7.31
CA GLU A 78 -2.20 0.30 8.24
C GLU A 78 -2.62 0.21 9.71
N LYS A 79 -3.88 0.51 10.05
CA LYS A 79 -4.41 0.36 11.41
C LYS A 79 -4.31 -1.07 11.91
N ASN A 80 -4.38 -2.05 11.00
CA ASN A 80 -4.31 -3.48 11.30
C ASN A 80 -2.88 -3.99 11.46
N LEU A 81 -1.86 -3.18 11.12
CA LEU A 81 -0.45 -3.55 11.30
C LEU A 81 -0.05 -3.54 12.78
N ALA A 82 1.05 -4.22 13.08
CA ALA A 82 1.76 -4.07 14.34
C ALA A 82 2.11 -2.60 14.60
N THR A 83 2.07 -2.18 15.87
CA THR A 83 2.24 -0.78 16.29
C THR A 83 3.54 -0.16 15.77
N GLU A 84 4.63 -0.92 15.76
CA GLU A 84 5.94 -0.49 15.29
C GLU A 84 5.93 -0.19 13.78
N LYS A 85 5.29 -1.07 12.99
CA LYS A 85 5.13 -0.89 11.53
C LYS A 85 4.21 0.28 11.23
N ARG A 86 3.07 0.39 11.92
CA ARG A 86 2.13 1.50 11.78
C ARG A 86 2.81 2.84 12.09
N ALA A 87 3.56 2.94 13.20
CA ALA A 87 4.24 4.16 13.60
C ALA A 87 5.27 4.65 12.56
N ALA A 88 5.84 3.77 11.75
CA ALA A 88 6.75 4.13 10.66
C ALA A 88 6.03 4.62 9.39
N ILE A 89 4.79 4.16 9.14
CA ILE A 89 4.05 4.42 7.91
C ILE A 89 3.06 5.60 8.06
N GLU A 90 2.28 5.61 9.15
CA GLU A 90 1.19 6.55 9.42
C GLU A 90 1.55 8.04 9.19
N PRO A 91 2.70 8.57 9.68
CA PRO A 91 3.04 9.97 9.45
C PRO A 91 3.26 10.29 7.97
N GLN A 92 3.82 9.36 7.19
CA GLN A 92 4.06 9.57 5.77
C GLN A 92 2.75 9.52 4.97
N VAL A 93 1.88 8.56 5.26
CA VAL A 93 0.57 8.43 4.59
C VAL A 93 -0.32 9.63 4.94
N THR A 94 -0.29 10.10 6.18
CA THR A 94 -1.00 11.32 6.61
C THR A 94 -0.50 12.55 5.87
N ALA A 95 0.81 12.72 5.74
CA ALA A 95 1.38 13.83 4.97
C ALA A 95 0.96 13.75 3.50
N LEU A 96 0.92 12.55 2.91
CA LEU A 96 0.50 12.35 1.52
C LEU A 96 -0.96 12.75 1.31
N LYS A 97 -1.84 12.34 2.24
CA LYS A 97 -3.26 12.71 2.23
C LYS A 97 -3.45 14.23 2.30
N ALA A 98 -2.68 14.92 3.13
CA ALA A 98 -2.71 16.39 3.20
C ALA A 98 -2.29 17.03 1.87
N THR A 99 -1.23 16.51 1.23
CA THR A 99 -0.80 16.95 -0.10
C THR A 99 -1.91 16.77 -1.14
N LEU A 100 -2.57 15.59 -1.16
CA LEU A 100 -3.70 15.32 -2.07
C LEU A 100 -4.90 16.25 -1.86
N GLN A 101 -5.21 16.57 -0.60
CA GLN A 101 -6.25 17.55 -0.28
C GLN A 101 -5.89 18.95 -0.82
N GLY A 102 -4.62 19.34 -0.78
CA GLY A 102 -4.15 20.55 -1.43
C GLY A 102 -4.38 20.54 -2.95
N LEU A 103 -4.06 19.42 -3.61
CA LEU A 103 -4.27 19.24 -5.05
C LEU A 103 -5.74 19.26 -5.45
N SER A 104 -6.65 18.88 -4.53
CA SER A 104 -8.10 18.91 -4.78
C SER A 104 -8.64 20.31 -5.04
N GLN A 105 -7.88 21.35 -4.69
CA GLN A 105 -8.22 22.77 -4.92
C GLN A 105 -7.75 23.30 -6.28
N ALA A 106 -6.95 22.54 -7.04
CA ALA A 106 -6.50 22.97 -8.37
C ALA A 106 -7.70 23.23 -9.30
N THR A 107 -7.66 24.27 -10.11
CA THR A 107 -8.73 24.66 -11.04
C THR A 107 -8.41 24.37 -12.50
N THR A 108 -7.14 24.04 -12.80
CA THR A 108 -6.67 23.68 -14.14
C THR A 108 -5.78 22.44 -14.13
N ALA A 109 -5.63 21.78 -15.28
CA ALA A 109 -4.70 20.65 -15.44
C ALA A 109 -3.23 21.07 -15.21
N ALA A 110 -2.88 22.31 -15.56
CA ALA A 110 -1.53 22.84 -15.36
C ALA A 110 -1.19 23.02 -13.87
N GLU A 111 -2.12 23.59 -13.08
CA GLU A 111 -1.97 23.69 -11.62
C GLU A 111 -1.87 22.31 -10.97
N LEU A 112 -2.71 21.38 -11.40
CA LEU A 112 -2.70 20.00 -10.90
C LEU A 112 -1.37 19.30 -11.25
N GLY A 113 -0.86 19.47 -12.47
CA GLY A 113 0.42 18.90 -12.90
C GLY A 113 1.63 19.49 -12.17
N ALA A 114 1.65 20.80 -11.93
CA ALA A 114 2.69 21.43 -11.12
C ALA A 114 2.67 20.88 -9.69
N GLY A 115 1.48 20.78 -9.09
CA GLY A 115 1.33 20.21 -7.75
C GLY A 115 1.73 18.72 -7.67
N LEU A 116 1.37 17.92 -8.68
CA LEU A 116 1.78 16.50 -8.75
C LEU A 116 3.27 16.31 -8.93
N THR A 117 3.94 17.22 -9.65
CA THR A 117 5.40 17.20 -9.80
C THR A 117 6.08 17.39 -8.44
N THR A 118 5.57 18.33 -7.62
CA THR A 118 6.03 18.52 -6.24
C THR A 118 5.71 17.30 -5.36
N ALA A 119 4.51 16.72 -5.51
CA ALA A 119 4.07 15.57 -4.73
C ALA A 119 4.74 14.24 -5.13
N LYS A 120 5.38 14.17 -6.31
CA LYS A 120 5.94 12.93 -6.88
C LYS A 120 6.96 12.26 -5.95
N GLN A 121 7.87 13.05 -5.37
CA GLN A 121 8.89 12.50 -4.48
C GLN A 121 8.23 11.93 -3.22
N GLN A 122 7.29 12.67 -2.63
CA GLN A 122 6.53 12.23 -1.46
C GLN A 122 5.74 10.94 -1.74
N PHE A 123 5.12 10.83 -2.91
CA PHE A 123 4.47 9.60 -3.36
C PHE A 123 5.44 8.41 -3.40
N THR A 124 6.59 8.61 -4.03
CA THR A 124 7.62 7.58 -4.17
C THR A 124 8.14 7.13 -2.81
N ASP A 125 8.39 8.08 -1.91
CA ASP A 125 8.90 7.82 -0.56
C ASP A 125 7.87 7.04 0.28
N VAL A 126 6.60 7.42 0.22
CA VAL A 126 5.51 6.72 0.91
C VAL A 126 5.36 5.30 0.40
N LEU A 127 5.27 5.11 -0.92
CA LEU A 127 5.12 3.79 -1.52
C LEU A 127 6.31 2.88 -1.17
N SER A 128 7.53 3.42 -1.17
CA SER A 128 8.75 2.69 -0.79
C SER A 128 8.79 2.35 0.71
N THR A 129 8.40 3.30 1.57
CA THR A 129 8.35 3.06 3.02
C THR A 129 7.31 2.01 3.37
N VAL A 130 6.11 2.09 2.78
CA VAL A 130 5.06 1.09 2.93
C VAL A 130 5.56 -0.26 2.43
N ALA A 131 6.19 -0.30 1.25
CA ALA A 131 6.73 -1.52 0.67
C ALA A 131 7.73 -2.22 1.59
N THR A 132 8.67 -1.45 2.14
CA THR A 132 9.75 -1.96 2.98
C THR A 132 9.23 -2.36 4.37
N THR A 133 8.36 -1.55 4.95
CA THR A 133 7.88 -1.75 6.34
C THR A 133 6.83 -2.86 6.43
N ALA A 134 5.95 -2.97 5.43
CA ALA A 134 4.94 -4.03 5.37
C ALA A 134 5.45 -5.30 4.68
N ASP A 135 6.75 -5.39 4.35
CA ASP A 135 7.36 -6.54 3.69
C ASP A 135 6.62 -6.95 2.41
N CYS A 136 6.25 -5.95 1.61
CA CYS A 136 5.58 -6.17 0.34
C CYS A 136 6.57 -6.69 -0.70
N SER A 137 7.01 -7.94 -0.54
CA SER A 137 7.72 -8.67 -1.58
C SER A 137 6.89 -8.63 -2.86
N THR A 138 7.57 -8.52 -4.00
CA THR A 138 6.98 -8.56 -5.34
C THR A 138 6.22 -9.87 -5.53
N SER A 139 4.95 -9.90 -5.14
CA SER A 139 3.97 -10.87 -5.61
C SER A 139 3.75 -10.56 -7.09
N THR A 140 4.70 -11.04 -7.88
CA THR A 140 4.61 -11.16 -9.34
C THR A 140 3.99 -12.51 -9.64
#